data_AF-A0A517LYK7-F1
#
_entry.id   AF-A0A517LYK7-F1
#
_cell.length_a   1.000
_cell.length_b   1.000
_cell.length_c   1.000
_cell.angle_alpha   90.00
_cell.angle_beta   90.00
_cell.angle_gamma   90.00
#
_symmetry.space_group_name_H-M   'P 1'
#
loop_
_entity.id
_entity.type
_entity.pdbx_description
1 polymer ?
#
loop_
_entity_poly.entity_id
_entity_poly.type
_entity_poly.pdbx_seq_one_letter_code
_entity_poly.pdbx_strand_id
1 'polypeptide(L)'
;MKNPIRTLMLAISLTIVCSQAMATNAMCPVLREREATDEYVTTYQGKTVRFCCNECRQEFEQNAELYVSEVPQLQNLAWSDRLRDFFDTNTRYVAIGLLLTLLIGLRAYGYQSTNRIGDDPPTEAAIDVDEQFAQPASLPSERLPLRQRMLTAKVSPVIPLVILCGYLGYEIWSLRDHITSTALAEEIHFATFYDFGTPPVPERPADLENRLSGSYYRGNDERSPRLFNEGNYRTATFHIQLVDVAGTPLVAGDDISDREVFLNLDIDRPPFTPDFLYLPRVMETMFLTRKSEIFLGRDSPVEDAVQLETVEPMQRWNARFSLGKISCCSKELRGVVYVCEQRFYKPHWWSSSEQVGGARMHYGIRYDLATEDGRLTDASDMYMGALYRTRKFPKWKVPMTEWFSHQPIPELPGPNVEDKALLGIDDHEADRGVIAETL
;
A
#
# COMPACT_ATOMS: atom_id res chain seq x y z
N MET A 1 53.57 12.37 18.41
CA MET A 1 52.96 12.33 17.05
C MET A 1 51.48 12.65 17.21
N LYS A 2 51.00 13.77 16.62
CA LYS A 2 49.61 14.25 16.78
C LYS A 2 48.65 13.35 15.98
N ASN A 3 47.57 12.93 16.62
CA ASN A 3 46.64 11.92 16.09
C ASN A 3 45.88 12.47 14.87
N PRO A 4 46.10 11.92 13.65
CA PRO A 4 45.49 12.45 12.42
C PRO A 4 43.96 12.35 12.41
N ILE A 5 43.39 11.45 13.23
CA ILE A 5 41.94 11.22 13.33
C ILE A 5 41.22 12.39 14.02
N ARG A 6 41.84 13.04 15.01
CA ARG A 6 41.26 14.22 15.68
C ARG A 6 41.25 15.46 14.80
N THR A 7 42.19 15.58 13.87
CA THR A 7 42.28 16.72 12.94
C THR A 7 41.29 16.57 11.79
N LEU A 8 41.01 15.34 11.35
CA LEU A 8 40.01 15.05 10.32
C LEU A 8 38.57 15.21 10.83
N MET A 9 38.30 14.82 12.09
CA MET A 9 36.96 14.98 12.70
C MET A 9 36.58 16.45 12.96
N LEU A 10 37.54 17.32 13.28
CA LEU A 10 37.27 18.75 13.51
C LEU A 10 37.07 19.55 12.20
N ALA A 11 37.63 19.08 11.08
CA ALA A 11 37.51 19.73 9.77
C ALA A 11 36.18 19.43 9.06
N ILE A 12 35.54 18.29 9.37
CA ILE A 12 34.23 17.92 8.80
C ILE A 12 33.07 18.65 9.50
N SER A 13 33.27 19.11 10.74
CA SER A 13 32.24 19.85 11.49
C SER A 13 32.12 21.34 11.13
N LEU A 14 33.07 21.93 10.40
CA LEU A 14 33.16 23.39 10.22
C LEU A 14 32.83 23.91 8.80
N THR A 15 32.43 23.04 7.85
CA THR A 15 32.14 23.41 6.46
C THR A 15 30.66 23.38 6.07
N ILE A 16 29.73 23.14 7.00
CA ILE A 16 28.27 23.16 6.76
C ILE A 16 27.62 24.31 7.53
N VAL A 17 28.12 25.53 7.35
CA VAL A 17 27.35 26.75 7.65
C VAL A 17 27.61 27.74 6.51
N CYS A 18 27.30 27.33 5.29
CA CYS A 18 27.28 28.22 4.14
C CYS A 18 25.82 28.49 3.77
N SER A 19 25.32 29.61 4.28
CA SER A 19 24.16 30.41 3.85
C SER A 19 23.31 29.82 2.72
N GLN A 20 22.39 28.90 3.03
CA GLN A 20 21.19 28.75 2.22
C GLN A 20 20.24 29.87 2.61
N ALA A 21 20.10 30.88 1.75
CA ALA A 21 18.91 31.72 1.78
C ALA A 21 17.71 30.77 1.67
N MET A 22 16.97 30.58 2.77
CA MET A 22 15.91 29.59 2.82
C MET A 22 14.84 29.99 1.80
N ALA A 23 14.70 29.19 0.76
CA ALA A 23 13.62 29.35 -0.22
C ALA A 23 12.28 29.32 0.54
N THR A 24 11.56 30.44 0.51
CA THR A 24 10.20 30.53 1.03
C THR A 24 9.20 30.19 -0.08
N ASN A 25 8.01 29.74 0.31
CA ASN A 25 6.93 29.44 -0.62
C ASN A 25 6.38 30.74 -1.26
N ALA A 26 6.19 30.72 -2.58
CA ALA A 26 5.63 31.85 -3.33
C ALA A 26 4.09 31.90 -3.26
N MET A 27 3.44 30.74 -3.15
CA MET A 27 1.97 30.61 -3.07
C MET A 27 1.52 30.26 -1.65
N CYS A 28 0.32 30.68 -1.27
CA CYS A 28 -0.26 30.37 0.03
C CYS A 28 -0.58 28.86 0.12
N PRO A 29 -0.08 28.13 1.14
CA PRO A 29 -0.30 26.68 1.26
C PRO A 29 -1.77 26.31 1.51
N VAL A 30 -2.51 27.20 2.17
CA VAL A 30 -3.94 27.00 2.50
C VAL A 30 -4.84 27.39 1.33
N LEU A 31 -4.56 28.51 0.66
CA LEU A 31 -5.30 29.01 -0.51
C LEU A 31 -4.38 29.11 -1.73
N ARG A 32 -4.22 28.00 -2.44
CA ARG A 32 -3.18 27.77 -3.46
C ARG A 32 -3.22 28.71 -4.67
N GLU A 33 -4.36 29.36 -4.89
CA GLU A 33 -4.56 30.32 -5.99
C GLU A 33 -4.11 31.74 -5.66
N ARG A 34 -3.65 31.99 -4.42
CA ARG A 34 -3.20 33.31 -3.97
C ARG A 34 -1.72 33.33 -3.64
N GLU A 35 -1.05 34.40 -4.06
CA GLU A 35 0.34 34.65 -3.73
C GLU A 35 0.52 34.88 -2.22
N ALA A 36 1.61 34.35 -1.68
CA ALA A 36 1.97 34.52 -0.30
C ALA A 36 2.69 35.86 -0.09
N THR A 37 2.31 36.58 0.95
CA THR A 37 2.88 37.89 1.29
C THR A 37 3.96 37.73 2.37
N ASP A 38 4.78 38.76 2.55
CA ASP A 38 5.75 38.83 3.66
C ASP A 38 5.09 39.30 4.98
N GLU A 39 3.83 39.74 4.92
CA GLU A 39 3.08 40.25 6.09
C GLU A 39 2.61 39.10 7.00
N TYR A 40 2.16 37.99 6.40
CA TYR A 40 1.63 36.85 7.14
C TYR A 40 2.59 35.68 7.05
N VAL A 41 3.38 35.49 8.11
CA VAL A 41 4.37 34.42 8.19
C VAL A 41 4.27 33.65 9.49
N THR A 42 4.64 32.37 9.46
CA THR A 42 4.87 31.56 10.66
C THR A 42 6.16 30.75 10.51
N THR A 43 6.67 30.23 11.62
CA THR A 43 7.82 29.31 11.62
C THR A 43 7.34 27.93 12.01
N TYR A 44 7.50 26.97 11.11
CA TYR A 44 7.14 25.57 11.33
C TYR A 44 8.35 24.67 11.06
N GLN A 45 8.73 23.83 12.01
CA GLN A 45 9.92 22.97 11.95
C GLN A 45 11.21 23.73 11.56
N GLY A 46 11.37 24.95 12.09
CA GLY A 46 12.53 25.80 11.81
C GLY A 46 12.57 26.39 10.40
N LYS A 47 11.48 26.28 9.63
CA LYS A 47 11.31 26.90 8.31
C LYS A 47 10.24 27.97 8.34
N THR A 48 10.51 29.09 7.65
CA THR A 48 9.52 30.16 7.47
C THR A 48 8.50 29.73 6.42
N VAL A 49 7.20 29.86 6.74
CA VAL A 49 6.08 29.63 5.83
C VAL A 49 5.30 30.93 5.66
N ARG A 50 5.02 31.33 4.42
CA ARG A 50 4.33 32.57 4.06
C ARG A 50 2.87 32.32 3.68
N PHE A 51 1.98 33.28 3.92
CA PHE A 51 0.55 33.18 3.66
C PHE A 51 -0.01 34.43 2.98
N CYS A 52 -1.17 34.30 2.33
CA CYS A 52 -1.85 35.41 1.68
C CYS A 52 -2.67 36.29 2.65
N CYS A 53 -3.08 35.75 3.81
CA CYS A 53 -3.82 36.47 4.84
C CYS A 53 -3.58 35.85 6.24
N ASN A 54 -4.00 36.56 7.29
CA ASN A 54 -3.86 36.08 8.66
C ASN A 54 -4.72 34.85 8.98
N GLU A 55 -5.90 34.69 8.37
CA GLU A 55 -6.75 33.51 8.60
C GLU A 55 -6.07 32.23 8.10
N CYS A 56 -5.44 32.28 6.91
CA CYS A 56 -4.66 31.15 6.39
C CYS A 56 -3.49 30.78 7.29
N ARG A 57 -2.82 31.78 7.88
CA ARG A 57 -1.75 31.52 8.86
C ARG A 57 -2.30 30.79 10.08
N GLN A 58 -3.40 31.27 10.65
CA GLN A 58 -4.02 30.67 11.84
C GLN A 58 -4.51 29.24 11.57
N GLU A 59 -5.12 29.00 10.42
CA GLU A 59 -5.55 27.67 9.98
C GLU A 59 -4.35 26.72 9.86
N PHE A 60 -3.26 27.19 9.25
CA PHE A 60 -2.02 26.41 9.15
C PHE A 60 -1.42 26.12 10.53
N GLU A 61 -1.41 27.07 11.46
CA GLU A 61 -0.88 26.85 12.81
C GLU A 61 -1.70 25.83 13.61
N GLN A 62 -3.01 25.76 13.37
CA GLN A 62 -3.91 24.79 14.01
C GLN A 62 -3.84 23.40 13.37
N ASN A 63 -3.71 23.34 12.04
CA ASN A 63 -3.84 22.11 11.26
C ASN A 63 -2.65 21.90 10.31
N ALA A 64 -1.42 22.18 10.77
CA ALA A 64 -0.22 22.24 9.93
C ALA A 64 -0.02 20.98 9.07
N GLU A 65 -0.27 19.80 9.65
CA GLU A 65 -0.10 18.49 9.01
C GLU A 65 -0.87 18.34 7.69
N LEU A 66 -2.04 18.99 7.56
CA LEU A 66 -2.86 18.96 6.35
C LEU A 66 -2.21 19.70 5.17
N TYR A 67 -1.28 20.61 5.46
CA TYR A 67 -0.71 21.54 4.47
C TYR A 67 0.79 21.35 4.27
N VAL A 68 1.46 20.47 5.03
CA VAL A 68 2.91 20.23 4.92
C VAL A 68 3.32 19.83 3.50
N SER A 69 2.50 19.03 2.81
CA SER A 69 2.75 18.63 1.42
C SER A 69 2.74 19.80 0.44
N GLU A 70 2.10 20.91 0.79
CA GLU A 70 1.95 22.10 -0.05
C GLU A 70 3.04 23.15 0.20
N VAL A 71 3.95 22.89 1.14
CA VAL A 71 5.08 23.78 1.46
C VAL A 71 6.38 23.16 0.94
N PRO A 72 6.92 23.62 -0.21
CA PRO A 72 8.08 23.00 -0.83
C PRO A 72 9.29 22.87 0.10
N GLN A 73 9.54 23.87 0.96
CA GLN A 73 10.67 23.83 1.90
C GLN A 73 10.51 22.84 3.07
N LEU A 74 9.32 22.29 3.31
CA LEU A 74 9.07 21.26 4.33
C LEU A 74 9.14 19.83 3.78
N GLN A 75 8.97 19.65 2.46
CA GLN A 75 9.01 18.31 1.84
C GLN A 75 10.36 17.59 2.03
N ASN A 76 11.46 18.34 2.12
CA ASN A 76 12.80 17.78 2.34
C ASN A 76 13.08 17.38 3.80
N LEU A 77 12.34 17.94 4.78
CA LEU A 77 12.53 17.64 6.20
C LEU A 77 11.90 16.31 6.59
N ALA A 78 10.78 15.94 5.96
CA ALA A 78 10.10 14.67 6.18
C ALA A 78 11.02 13.46 5.94
N TRP A 79 11.99 13.57 5.03
CA TRP A 79 12.97 12.53 4.78
C TRP A 79 14.05 12.45 5.86
N SER A 80 14.56 13.59 6.35
CA SER A 80 15.59 13.60 7.40
C SER A 80 15.06 13.18 8.77
N ASP A 81 13.82 13.53 9.09
CA ASP A 81 13.19 13.15 10.37
C ASP A 81 12.78 11.67 10.36
N ARG A 82 12.27 11.14 9.23
CA ARG A 82 12.06 9.69 9.06
C ARG A 82 13.36 8.89 9.15
N LEU A 83 14.45 9.41 8.59
CA LEU A 83 15.78 8.78 8.75
C LEU A 83 16.25 8.84 10.21
N ARG A 84 16.02 9.95 10.91
CA ARG A 84 16.38 10.08 12.33
C ARG A 84 15.58 9.13 13.22
N ASP A 85 14.25 9.07 13.06
CA ASP A 85 13.39 8.13 13.78
C ASP A 85 13.75 6.67 13.46
N PHE A 86 14.13 6.38 12.22
CA PHE A 86 14.66 5.07 11.84
C PHE A 86 15.96 4.74 12.59
N PHE A 87 16.91 5.69 12.67
CA PHE A 87 18.15 5.49 13.43
C PHE A 87 17.93 5.45 14.94
N ASP A 88 16.95 6.15 15.50
CA ASP A 88 16.60 6.16 16.92
C ASP A 88 15.82 4.89 17.34
N THR A 89 15.00 4.34 16.45
CA THR A 89 14.28 3.08 16.70
C THR A 89 15.21 1.88 16.52
N ASN A 90 16.14 1.95 15.57
CA ASN A 90 17.08 0.88 15.26
C ASN A 90 18.48 1.05 15.87
N THR A 91 18.70 2.05 16.73
CA THR A 91 20.02 2.33 17.34
C THR A 91 20.53 1.13 18.11
N ARG A 92 19.62 0.35 18.71
CA ARG A 92 19.97 -0.90 19.40
C ARG A 92 20.54 -1.94 18.43
N TYR A 93 19.96 -2.10 17.25
CA TYR A 93 20.43 -3.07 16.25
C TYR A 93 21.73 -2.63 15.58
N VAL A 94 21.87 -1.33 15.26
CA VAL A 94 23.12 -0.77 14.74
C VAL A 94 24.24 -0.84 15.77
N ALA A 95 23.95 -0.53 17.05
CA ALA A 95 24.91 -0.66 18.13
C ALA A 95 25.33 -2.13 18.39
N ILE A 96 24.39 -3.08 18.33
CA ILE A 96 24.70 -4.51 18.44
C ILE A 96 25.56 -4.96 17.24
N GLY A 97 25.24 -4.54 16.02
CA GLY A 97 26.04 -4.85 14.83
C GLY A 97 27.46 -4.29 14.90
N LEU A 98 27.61 -3.04 15.34
CA LEU A 98 28.92 -2.41 15.53
C LEU A 98 29.71 -3.06 16.67
N LEU A 99 29.05 -3.41 17.78
CA LEU A 99 29.67 -4.09 18.92
C LEU A 99 30.15 -5.50 18.53
N LEU A 100 29.36 -6.26 17.78
CA LEU A 100 29.76 -7.58 17.27
C LEU A 100 30.96 -7.46 16.32
N THR A 101 30.94 -6.48 15.42
CA THR A 101 32.05 -6.21 14.50
C THR A 101 33.33 -5.83 15.26
N LEU A 102 33.21 -5.00 16.30
CA LEU A 102 34.32 -4.62 17.18
C LEU A 102 34.87 -5.82 17.97
N LEU A 103 34.01 -6.65 18.55
CA LEU A 103 34.40 -7.85 19.30
C LEU A 103 35.11 -8.88 18.41
N ILE A 104 34.64 -9.06 17.17
CA ILE A 104 35.29 -9.92 16.17
C ILE A 104 36.67 -9.34 15.81
N GLY A 105 36.76 -8.02 15.57
CA GLY A 105 38.02 -7.34 15.30
C GLY A 105 39.02 -7.44 16.45
N LEU A 106 38.58 -7.24 17.70
CA LEU A 106 39.43 -7.35 18.89
C LEU A 106 39.92 -8.78 19.14
N ARG A 107 39.08 -9.80 18.90
CA ARG A 107 39.54 -11.21 18.95
C ARG A 107 40.59 -11.51 17.87
N ALA A 108 40.38 -11.02 16.65
CA ALA A 108 41.33 -11.20 15.56
C ALA A 108 42.67 -10.50 15.84
N TYR A 109 42.63 -9.31 16.45
CA TYR A 109 43.82 -8.56 16.84
C TYR A 109 44.56 -9.19 18.04
N GLY A 110 43.83 -9.61 19.07
CA GLY A 110 44.39 -10.28 20.25
C GLY A 110 45.15 -11.55 19.88
N TYR A 111 44.62 -12.33 18.94
CA TYR A 111 45.26 -13.54 18.40
C TYR A 111 46.60 -13.28 17.69
N GLN A 112 46.79 -12.10 17.09
CA GLN A 112 48.06 -11.73 16.47
C GLN A 112 49.12 -11.30 17.50
N SER A 113 48.71 -10.74 18.64
CA SER A 113 49.63 -10.22 19.66
C SER A 113 50.31 -11.30 20.51
N THR A 114 49.63 -12.43 20.75
CA THR A 114 50.16 -13.54 21.57
C THR A 114 51.18 -14.43 20.84
N ASN A 115 51.24 -14.35 19.51
CA ASN A 115 52.18 -15.15 18.69
C ASN A 115 53.51 -14.44 18.40
N ARG A 116 53.84 -13.36 19.12
CA ARG A 116 55.06 -12.56 18.89
C ARG A 116 56.07 -12.56 20.04
N ILE A 117 55.87 -13.39 21.06
CA ILE A 117 56.78 -13.49 22.21
C ILE A 117 57.40 -14.89 22.22
N GLY A 118 58.70 -14.94 21.95
CA GLY A 118 59.57 -16.08 22.22
C GLY A 118 60.19 -16.70 20.98
N ASP A 119 61.28 -16.11 20.49
CA ASP A 119 62.33 -16.80 19.73
C ASP A 119 63.62 -15.96 19.85
N ASP A 120 64.21 -15.93 21.05
CA ASP A 120 65.63 -15.58 21.20
C ASP A 120 66.44 -16.86 20.98
N PRO A 121 67.41 -16.90 20.03
CA PRO A 121 68.25 -18.06 19.81
C PRO A 121 69.39 -18.12 20.86
N PRO A 122 69.81 -19.33 21.31
CA PRO A 122 70.98 -19.46 22.15
C PRO A 122 72.27 -19.30 21.33
N THR A 123 73.20 -18.54 21.89
CA THR A 123 74.62 -18.50 21.52
C THR A 123 75.29 -19.83 21.80
N GLU A 124 75.98 -20.42 20.82
CA GLU A 124 77.02 -21.40 21.10
C GLU A 124 78.20 -21.32 20.12
N ALA A 125 79.38 -21.54 20.69
CA ALA A 125 80.71 -21.33 20.14
C ALA A 125 81.16 -22.52 19.28
N ALA A 126 81.96 -22.23 18.24
CA ALA A 126 82.62 -23.23 17.43
C ALA A 126 83.95 -23.68 18.10
N ILE A 127 84.08 -24.98 18.35
CA ILE A 127 85.35 -25.70 18.45
C ILE A 127 85.42 -26.62 17.21
N ASP A 128 86.56 -26.56 16.55
CA ASP A 128 86.93 -27.24 15.32
C ASP A 128 87.73 -28.50 15.64
N VAL A 129 87.30 -29.70 15.19
CA VAL A 129 88.17 -30.84 14.85
C VAL A 129 87.45 -31.79 13.87
N ASP A 130 88.17 -32.16 12.82
CA ASP A 130 88.01 -33.33 11.93
C ASP A 130 87.42 -34.59 12.58
N GLU A 131 86.59 -35.35 11.85
CA GLU A 131 86.99 -36.62 11.22
C GLU A 131 85.79 -37.32 10.53
N GLN A 132 86.12 -38.13 9.53
CA GLN A 132 85.25 -38.92 8.65
C GLN A 132 84.27 -39.84 9.41
N PHE A 133 83.08 -40.10 8.85
CA PHE A 133 82.54 -41.44 8.53
C PHE A 133 81.03 -41.39 8.20
N ALA A 134 80.69 -42.06 7.09
CA ALA A 134 79.44 -42.75 6.72
C ALA A 134 78.06 -42.31 7.28
N GLN A 135 77.12 -42.09 6.34
CA GLN A 135 75.66 -42.07 6.57
C GLN A 135 75.18 -43.36 7.28
N PRO A 136 74.06 -43.28 8.04
CA PRO A 136 72.79 -43.71 7.44
C PRO A 136 71.54 -42.90 7.83
N ALA A 137 70.67 -42.76 6.82
CA ALA A 137 69.21 -42.97 6.83
C ALA A 137 68.36 -42.53 8.05
N SER A 138 67.76 -41.35 7.87
CA SER A 138 66.30 -41.09 7.93
C SER A 138 65.44 -41.71 9.04
N LEU A 139 65.04 -40.88 10.01
CA LEU A 139 63.75 -40.94 10.70
C LEU A 139 62.88 -39.77 10.19
N PRO A 140 61.67 -40.00 9.65
CA PRO A 140 60.74 -38.92 9.34
C PRO A 140 60.04 -38.47 10.63
N SER A 141 60.34 -37.25 11.08
CA SER A 141 59.66 -36.55 12.16
C SER A 141 58.19 -36.28 11.79
N GLU A 142 57.31 -36.82 12.62
CA GLU A 142 56.03 -36.25 13.08
C GLU A 142 55.13 -35.56 12.05
N ARG A 143 54.10 -36.30 11.65
CA ARG A 143 52.84 -35.71 11.18
C ARG A 143 52.22 -34.92 12.34
N LEU A 144 52.25 -33.59 12.26
CA LEU A 144 51.43 -32.71 13.09
C LEU A 144 49.95 -33.19 13.07
N PRO A 145 49.29 -33.30 14.23
CA PRO A 145 47.96 -33.88 14.33
C PRO A 145 46.93 -33.01 13.59
N LEU A 146 46.04 -33.66 12.81
CA LEU A 146 45.01 -33.03 11.97
C LEU A 146 44.16 -31.96 12.69
N ARG A 147 44.03 -32.05 14.02
CA ARG A 147 43.36 -31.03 14.86
C ARG A 147 44.00 -29.63 14.78
N GLN A 148 45.29 -29.52 14.50
CA GLN A 148 46.00 -28.24 14.45
C GLN A 148 45.89 -27.54 13.08
N ARG A 149 45.53 -28.29 12.01
CA ARG A 149 45.24 -27.73 10.68
C ARG A 149 43.84 -27.14 10.55
N MET A 150 42.88 -27.58 11.36
CA MET A 150 41.52 -27.00 11.33
C MET A 150 41.39 -25.68 12.10
N LEU A 151 42.26 -25.41 13.08
CA LEU A 151 42.21 -24.19 13.91
C LEU A 151 42.98 -23.00 13.32
N THR A 152 43.75 -23.20 12.25
CA THR A 152 44.49 -22.15 11.54
C THR A 152 43.90 -21.80 10.17
N ALA A 153 42.75 -22.37 9.82
CA ALA A 153 42.00 -21.95 8.66
C ALA A 153 41.56 -20.50 8.87
N LYS A 154 42.33 -19.56 8.32
CA LYS A 154 42.01 -18.13 8.28
C LYS A 154 40.63 -18.00 7.64
N VAL A 155 39.59 -17.86 8.46
CA VAL A 155 38.27 -17.45 7.97
C VAL A 155 38.50 -16.07 7.37
N SER A 156 38.46 -16.00 6.04
CA SER A 156 38.73 -14.78 5.31
C SER A 156 37.80 -13.69 5.85
N PRO A 157 38.30 -12.47 6.17
CA PRO A 157 37.46 -11.36 6.61
C PRO A 157 36.38 -10.98 5.58
N VAL A 158 36.50 -11.50 4.35
CA VAL A 158 35.49 -11.40 3.31
C VAL A 158 34.17 -12.10 3.70
N ILE A 159 34.22 -13.21 4.44
CA ILE A 159 32.99 -13.98 4.76
C ILE A 159 32.05 -13.18 5.67
N PRO A 160 32.48 -12.60 6.82
CA PRO A 160 31.62 -11.74 7.63
C PRO A 160 31.11 -10.51 6.87
N LEU A 161 31.93 -9.92 5.98
CA LEU A 161 31.53 -8.76 5.19
C LEU A 161 30.43 -9.11 4.17
N VAL A 162 30.53 -10.26 3.49
CA VAL A 162 29.50 -10.74 2.56
C VAL A 162 28.20 -11.05 3.32
N ILE A 163 28.27 -11.66 4.50
CA ILE A 163 27.10 -11.91 5.35
C ILE A 163 26.44 -10.59 5.77
N LEU A 164 27.23 -9.60 6.21
CA LEU A 164 26.71 -8.29 6.60
C LEU A 164 26.07 -7.56 5.41
N CYS A 165 26.71 -7.56 4.23
CA CYS A 165 26.14 -6.96 3.02
C CYS A 165 24.85 -7.66 2.58
N GLY A 166 24.77 -9.00 2.71
CA GLY A 166 23.56 -9.76 2.44
C GLY A 166 22.43 -9.42 3.41
N TYR A 167 22.73 -9.33 4.72
CA TYR A 167 21.77 -8.94 5.75
C TYR A 167 21.26 -7.50 5.55
N LEU A 168 22.16 -6.53 5.31
CA LEU A 168 21.76 -5.15 5.01
C LEU A 168 20.94 -5.06 3.72
N GLY A 169 21.30 -5.84 2.69
CA GLY A 169 20.51 -5.93 1.46
C GLY A 169 19.09 -6.45 1.71
N TYR A 170 18.95 -7.46 2.56
CA TYR A 170 17.65 -8.00 2.97
C TYR A 170 16.82 -6.99 3.78
N GLU A 171 17.41 -6.31 4.77
CA GLU A 171 16.73 -5.29 5.58
C GLU A 171 16.30 -4.09 4.72
N ILE A 172 17.15 -3.61 3.81
CA ILE A 172 16.79 -2.54 2.87
C ILE A 172 15.66 -2.98 1.94
N TRP A 173 15.72 -4.22 1.45
CA TRP A 173 14.66 -4.79 0.60
C TRP A 173 13.34 -4.92 1.36
N SER A 174 13.35 -5.45 2.58
CA SER A 174 12.16 -5.58 3.43
C SER A 174 11.57 -4.23 3.83
N LEU A 175 12.41 -3.26 4.20
CA LEU A 175 11.97 -1.90 4.51
C LEU A 175 11.35 -1.22 3.28
N ARG A 176 11.96 -1.40 2.11
CA ARG A 176 11.42 -0.89 0.84
C ARG A 176 10.07 -1.54 0.53
N ASP A 177 9.97 -2.85 0.68
CA ASP A 177 8.72 -3.60 0.46
C ASP A 177 7.62 -3.16 1.43
N HIS A 178 7.96 -2.89 2.69
CA HIS A 178 7.02 -2.40 3.69
C HIS A 178 6.55 -0.96 3.41
N ILE A 179 7.46 -0.05 3.06
CA ILE A 179 7.13 1.33 2.67
C ILE A 179 6.27 1.32 1.41
N THR A 180 6.62 0.48 0.44
CA THR A 180 5.90 0.36 -0.83
C THR A 180 4.53 -0.25 -0.60
N SER A 181 4.40 -1.26 0.26
CA SER A 181 3.12 -1.85 0.64
C SER A 181 2.23 -0.85 1.38
N THR A 182 2.77 -0.04 2.29
CA THR A 182 1.98 0.97 3.01
C THR A 182 1.46 2.05 2.06
N ALA A 183 2.34 2.61 1.23
CA ALA A 183 1.95 3.59 0.21
C ALA A 183 0.95 3.00 -0.79
N LEU A 184 1.15 1.74 -1.21
CA LEU A 184 0.23 1.03 -2.11
C LEU A 184 -1.11 0.74 -1.43
N ALA A 185 -1.15 0.42 -0.14
CA ALA A 185 -2.39 0.25 0.61
C ALA A 185 -3.16 1.57 0.69
N GLU A 186 -2.49 2.68 0.99
CA GLU A 186 -3.08 4.03 0.95
C GLU A 186 -3.51 4.47 -0.47
N GLU A 187 -2.86 3.94 -1.51
CA GLU A 187 -3.24 4.19 -2.90
C GLU A 187 -4.45 3.37 -3.34
N ILE A 188 -4.46 2.07 -3.02
CA ILE A 188 -5.53 1.16 -3.42
C ILE A 188 -6.77 1.40 -2.58
N HIS A 189 -6.64 1.50 -1.25
CA HIS A 189 -7.78 1.54 -0.35
C HIS A 189 -8.09 2.94 0.17
N PHE A 190 -7.13 3.87 0.15
CA PHE A 190 -7.21 5.24 0.68
C PHE A 190 -7.76 5.37 2.11
N ALA A 191 -9.02 5.03 2.33
CA ALA A 191 -9.69 5.03 3.63
C ALA A 191 -10.59 3.80 3.87
N THR A 192 -10.75 2.85 2.94
CA THR A 192 -11.73 1.75 3.06
C THR A 192 -11.67 1.01 4.40
N PHE A 193 -10.51 0.51 4.81
CA PHE A 193 -10.37 -0.21 6.07
C PHE A 193 -10.42 0.68 7.31
N TYR A 194 -10.08 1.97 7.16
CA TYR A 194 -10.19 2.94 8.24
C TYR A 194 -11.65 3.33 8.51
N ASP A 195 -12.41 3.62 7.46
CA ASP A 195 -13.81 4.07 7.55
C ASP A 195 -14.79 2.92 7.82
N PHE A 196 -14.53 1.73 7.26
CA PHE A 196 -15.49 0.61 7.29
C PHE A 196 -15.02 -0.60 8.12
N GLY A 197 -13.81 -0.56 8.66
CA GLY A 197 -13.23 -1.60 9.52
C GLY A 197 -12.57 -2.76 8.76
N THR A 198 -12.18 -3.79 9.52
CA THR A 198 -11.50 -5.00 9.01
C THR A 198 -12.19 -6.25 9.58
N PRO A 199 -12.99 -7.00 8.80
CA PRO A 199 -13.31 -6.75 7.39
C PRO A 199 -14.21 -5.50 7.20
N PRO A 200 -14.16 -4.84 6.03
CA PRO A 200 -14.98 -3.66 5.77
C PRO A 200 -16.45 -4.03 5.60
N VAL A 201 -17.34 -3.36 6.32
CA VAL A 201 -18.78 -3.62 6.27
C VAL A 201 -19.53 -2.35 5.86
N PRO A 202 -20.41 -2.41 4.84
CA PRO A 202 -21.17 -1.24 4.41
C PRO A 202 -22.20 -0.84 5.46
N GLU A 203 -22.39 0.46 5.63
CA GLU A 203 -23.45 1.01 6.47
C GLU A 203 -24.82 0.72 5.85
N ARG A 204 -25.77 0.29 6.70
CA ARG A 204 -27.16 0.05 6.28
C ARG A 204 -27.94 1.37 6.31
N PRO A 205 -28.62 1.77 5.24
CA PRO A 205 -29.51 2.94 5.30
C PRO A 205 -30.60 2.73 6.35
N ALA A 206 -30.82 3.74 7.20
CA ALA A 206 -31.72 3.65 8.34
C ALA A 206 -33.20 3.53 7.95
N ASP A 207 -33.56 4.07 6.79
CA ASP A 207 -34.90 4.08 6.20
C ASP A 207 -35.18 2.86 5.32
N LEU A 208 -34.22 1.94 5.18
CA LEU A 208 -34.38 0.75 4.36
C LEU A 208 -35.19 -0.32 5.09
N GLU A 209 -36.28 -0.78 4.47
CA GLU A 209 -37.00 -1.97 4.92
C GLU A 209 -36.22 -3.25 4.54
N ASN A 210 -36.44 -4.32 5.30
CA ASN A 210 -35.86 -5.63 5.00
C ASN A 210 -36.32 -6.10 3.63
N ARG A 211 -35.37 -6.55 2.79
CA ARG A 211 -35.66 -6.98 1.42
C ARG A 211 -34.63 -7.95 0.91
N LEU A 212 -35.01 -8.77 -0.07
CA LEU A 212 -34.13 -9.71 -0.76
C LEU A 212 -33.73 -9.27 -2.16
N SER A 213 -34.19 -8.08 -2.57
CA SER A 213 -33.82 -7.44 -3.82
C SER A 213 -33.83 -5.91 -3.67
N GLY A 214 -33.08 -5.21 -4.51
CA GLY A 214 -33.07 -3.75 -4.50
C GLY A 214 -32.25 -3.14 -5.61
N SER A 215 -32.57 -1.89 -5.92
CA SER A 215 -31.81 -1.06 -6.85
C SER A 215 -31.00 -0.02 -6.09
N TYR A 216 -29.78 0.21 -6.56
CA TYR A 216 -28.85 1.20 -6.01
C TYR A 216 -28.26 2.02 -7.15
N TYR A 217 -28.03 3.29 -6.91
CA TYR A 217 -27.67 4.27 -7.92
C TYR A 217 -26.35 4.91 -7.52
N ARG A 218 -25.37 4.88 -8.42
CA ARG A 218 -24.11 5.62 -8.25
C ARG A 218 -24.15 6.90 -9.05
N GLY A 219 -23.90 8.02 -8.37
CA GLY A 219 -23.78 9.34 -8.94
C GLY A 219 -22.35 9.66 -9.36
N ASN A 220 -22.18 10.74 -10.11
CA ASN A 220 -20.87 11.20 -10.55
C ASN A 220 -19.98 11.66 -9.36
N ASP A 221 -18.65 11.62 -9.53
CA ASP A 221 -17.71 12.04 -8.47
C ASP A 221 -17.44 13.57 -8.52
N GLU A 222 -17.45 14.14 -9.73
CA GLU A 222 -17.15 15.54 -9.98
C GLU A 222 -18.35 16.43 -9.66
N ARG A 223 -18.06 17.64 -9.15
CA ARG A 223 -19.04 18.70 -8.92
C ARG A 223 -18.58 19.97 -9.60
N SER A 224 -19.49 20.60 -10.34
CA SER A 224 -19.23 21.85 -11.05
C SER A 224 -20.55 22.44 -11.56
N PRO A 225 -20.76 23.76 -11.44
CA PRO A 225 -21.92 24.43 -12.04
C PRO A 225 -22.00 24.28 -13.57
N ARG A 226 -20.92 23.85 -14.23
CA ARG A 226 -20.88 23.58 -15.67
C ARG A 226 -21.40 22.19 -16.05
N LEU A 227 -21.57 21.29 -15.07
CA LEU A 227 -22.13 19.96 -15.27
C LEU A 227 -23.65 20.00 -15.07
N PHE A 228 -24.36 19.05 -15.69
CA PHE A 228 -25.79 18.88 -15.45
C PHE A 228 -26.07 18.67 -13.95
N ASN A 229 -27.04 19.41 -13.43
CA ASN A 229 -27.40 19.40 -12.00
C ASN A 229 -26.18 19.56 -11.07
N GLU A 230 -25.25 20.44 -11.44
CA GLU A 230 -23.98 20.68 -10.73
C GLU A 230 -23.07 19.45 -10.58
N GLY A 231 -23.29 18.41 -11.39
CA GLY A 231 -22.59 17.13 -11.31
C GLY A 231 -23.38 16.05 -10.56
N ASN A 232 -24.57 16.34 -10.02
CA ASN A 232 -25.43 15.35 -9.39
C ASN A 232 -26.29 14.63 -10.44
N TYR A 233 -25.71 13.62 -11.07
CA TYR A 233 -26.38 12.74 -12.01
C TYR A 233 -25.90 11.30 -11.88
N ARG A 234 -26.77 10.38 -12.27
CA ARG A 234 -26.55 8.94 -12.21
C ARG A 234 -25.57 8.53 -13.29
N THR A 235 -24.63 7.68 -12.92
CA THR A 235 -23.65 7.09 -13.82
C THR A 235 -23.72 5.57 -13.84
N ALA A 236 -24.22 4.90 -12.80
CA ALA A 236 -24.49 3.46 -12.80
C ALA A 236 -25.78 3.14 -12.03
N THR A 237 -26.47 2.07 -12.44
CA THR A 237 -27.51 1.43 -11.62
C THR A 237 -27.08 0.00 -11.31
N PHE A 238 -27.17 -0.40 -10.05
CA PHE A 238 -26.93 -1.76 -9.59
C PHE A 238 -28.26 -2.37 -9.18
N HIS A 239 -28.53 -3.59 -9.59
CA HIS A 239 -29.66 -4.38 -9.14
C HIS A 239 -29.13 -5.62 -8.44
N ILE A 240 -29.45 -5.77 -7.15
CA ILE A 240 -29.13 -6.98 -6.40
C ILE A 240 -30.40 -7.79 -6.17
N GLN A 241 -30.26 -9.12 -6.19
CA GLN A 241 -31.37 -10.02 -5.93
C GLN A 241 -30.88 -11.37 -5.39
N LEU A 242 -31.56 -11.91 -4.39
CA LEU A 242 -31.41 -13.31 -4.01
C LEU A 242 -32.10 -14.19 -5.04
N VAL A 243 -31.38 -15.18 -5.58
CA VAL A 243 -31.93 -16.14 -6.55
C VAL A 243 -31.59 -17.58 -6.20
N ASP A 244 -32.42 -18.50 -6.67
CA ASP A 244 -32.18 -19.95 -6.56
C ASP A 244 -31.16 -20.44 -7.61
N VAL A 245 -30.98 -21.77 -7.73
CA VAL A 245 -30.09 -22.39 -8.72
C VAL A 245 -30.50 -22.12 -10.19
N ALA A 246 -31.79 -21.94 -10.47
CA ALA A 246 -32.31 -21.62 -11.79
C ALA A 246 -32.25 -20.12 -12.13
N GLY A 247 -31.85 -19.27 -11.17
CA GLY A 247 -31.88 -17.82 -11.32
C GLY A 247 -33.26 -17.22 -11.03
N THR A 248 -34.18 -17.99 -10.44
CA THR A 248 -35.49 -17.51 -10.03
C THR A 248 -35.34 -16.64 -8.80
N PRO A 249 -35.93 -15.42 -8.77
CA PRO A 249 -35.97 -14.59 -7.58
C PRO A 249 -36.57 -15.31 -6.38
N LEU A 250 -35.91 -15.20 -5.23
CA LEU A 250 -36.39 -15.71 -3.95
C LEU A 250 -37.01 -14.59 -3.12
N VAL A 251 -38.10 -14.92 -2.42
CA VAL A 251 -38.82 -14.03 -1.51
C VAL A 251 -39.00 -14.68 -0.14
N ALA A 252 -39.44 -13.90 0.85
CA ALA A 252 -39.80 -14.46 2.14
C ALA A 252 -40.93 -15.50 1.99
N GLY A 253 -40.83 -16.59 2.73
CA GLY A 253 -41.70 -17.76 2.66
C GLY A 253 -41.19 -18.88 1.74
N ASP A 254 -40.25 -18.62 0.84
CA ASP A 254 -39.70 -19.64 -0.05
C ASP A 254 -38.87 -20.67 0.71
N ASP A 255 -39.05 -21.95 0.36
CA ASP A 255 -38.29 -23.07 0.91
C ASP A 255 -36.93 -23.20 0.21
N ILE A 256 -35.88 -22.98 0.99
CA ILE A 256 -34.49 -23.05 0.56
C ILE A 256 -33.71 -24.17 1.24
N SER A 257 -34.41 -25.11 1.90
CA SER A 257 -33.82 -26.26 2.58
C SER A 257 -32.89 -27.03 1.64
N ASP A 258 -31.62 -27.15 2.02
CA ASP A 258 -30.57 -27.86 1.28
C ASP A 258 -30.31 -27.36 -0.16
N ARG A 259 -30.88 -26.20 -0.52
CA ARG A 259 -30.65 -25.52 -1.79
C ARG A 259 -29.49 -24.56 -1.66
N GLU A 260 -28.72 -24.46 -2.74
CA GLU A 260 -27.74 -23.40 -2.89
C GLU A 260 -28.46 -22.13 -3.34
N VAL A 261 -28.13 -21.01 -2.69
CA VAL A 261 -28.68 -19.70 -3.01
C VAL A 261 -27.58 -18.79 -3.51
N PHE A 262 -27.94 -17.86 -4.38
CA PHE A 262 -27.00 -17.00 -5.09
C PHE A 262 -27.41 -15.54 -4.93
N LEU A 263 -26.40 -14.68 -4.84
CA LEU A 263 -26.53 -13.27 -5.11
C LEU A 263 -26.43 -13.08 -6.63
N ASN A 264 -27.45 -12.47 -7.22
CA ASN A 264 -27.40 -11.96 -8.59
C ASN A 264 -27.17 -10.44 -8.55
N LEU A 265 -26.14 -9.97 -9.24
CA LEU A 265 -25.83 -8.56 -9.44
C LEU A 265 -25.95 -8.23 -10.92
N ASP A 266 -26.87 -7.34 -11.28
CA ASP A 266 -26.91 -6.68 -12.59
C ASP A 266 -26.41 -5.24 -12.48
N ILE A 267 -25.68 -4.78 -13.49
CA ILE A 267 -25.22 -3.40 -13.61
C ILE A 267 -25.70 -2.85 -14.94
N ASP A 268 -26.45 -1.75 -14.89
CA ASP A 268 -26.93 -1.03 -16.05
C ASP A 268 -26.25 0.34 -16.16
N ARG A 269 -25.83 0.66 -17.38
CA ARG A 269 -25.35 1.99 -17.74
C ARG A 269 -26.53 2.93 -18.03
N PRO A 270 -26.68 4.06 -17.33
CA PRO A 270 -27.66 5.08 -17.66
C PRO A 270 -27.32 5.79 -18.99
N PRO A 271 -28.33 6.28 -19.72
CA PRO A 271 -28.12 7.04 -20.96
C PRO A 271 -27.14 8.21 -20.79
N PHE A 272 -26.39 8.50 -21.86
CA PHE A 272 -25.47 9.65 -21.96
C PHE A 272 -24.33 9.72 -20.93
N THR A 273 -24.17 8.69 -20.09
CA THR A 273 -23.00 8.56 -19.21
C THR A 273 -21.73 8.42 -20.06
N PRO A 274 -20.56 8.97 -19.69
CA PRO A 274 -19.33 8.83 -20.47
C PRO A 274 -18.86 7.38 -20.68
N ASP A 275 -18.35 7.06 -21.88
CA ASP A 275 -17.92 5.70 -22.26
C ASP A 275 -16.72 5.17 -21.45
N PHE A 276 -15.80 6.04 -21.03
CA PHE A 276 -14.53 5.64 -20.44
C PHE A 276 -14.68 4.84 -19.13
N LEU A 277 -15.83 4.96 -18.46
CA LEU A 277 -16.18 4.19 -17.26
C LEU A 277 -16.56 2.74 -17.58
N TYR A 278 -16.96 2.47 -18.83
CA TYR A 278 -17.61 1.22 -19.27
C TYR A 278 -16.86 0.49 -20.37
N LEU A 279 -15.67 0.96 -20.75
CA LEU A 279 -14.84 0.27 -21.72
C LEU A 279 -14.63 -1.20 -21.32
N PRO A 280 -14.57 -2.15 -22.26
CA PRO A 280 -14.40 -3.57 -21.95
C PRO A 280 -13.24 -3.83 -20.98
N ARG A 281 -12.08 -3.23 -21.24
CA ARG A 281 -10.89 -3.31 -20.38
C ARG A 281 -11.10 -2.87 -18.92
N VAL A 282 -12.11 -2.01 -18.67
CA VAL A 282 -12.45 -1.54 -17.32
C VAL A 282 -13.36 -2.56 -16.67
N MET A 283 -14.42 -2.96 -17.36
CA MET A 283 -15.39 -3.92 -16.84
C MET A 283 -14.79 -5.32 -16.64
N GLU A 284 -13.79 -5.71 -17.44
CA GLU A 284 -13.01 -6.95 -17.29
C GLU A 284 -12.16 -7.00 -16.00
N THR A 285 -11.94 -5.85 -15.34
CA THR A 285 -11.25 -5.81 -14.05
C THR A 285 -12.19 -5.97 -12.86
N MET A 286 -13.50 -5.97 -13.10
CA MET A 286 -14.51 -5.96 -12.06
C MET A 286 -14.96 -7.38 -11.70
N PHE A 287 -14.93 -7.71 -10.41
CA PHE A 287 -15.31 -9.04 -9.93
C PHE A 287 -15.95 -9.02 -8.54
N LEU A 288 -16.60 -10.12 -8.19
CA LEU A 288 -17.21 -10.38 -6.89
C LEU A 288 -16.36 -11.34 -6.06
N THR A 289 -16.26 -11.15 -4.74
CA THR A 289 -15.56 -12.05 -3.82
C THR A 289 -16.08 -11.89 -2.38
N ARG A 290 -15.87 -12.87 -1.49
CA ARG A 290 -16.04 -12.71 -0.03
C ARG A 290 -14.72 -12.43 0.70
N LYS A 291 -13.59 -12.47 0.00
CA LYS A 291 -12.26 -12.18 0.56
C LYS A 291 -12.12 -10.69 0.79
N SER A 292 -11.49 -10.32 1.90
CA SER A 292 -11.39 -8.94 2.38
C SER A 292 -9.97 -8.53 2.74
N GLU A 293 -8.96 -9.24 2.22
CA GLU A 293 -7.56 -8.90 2.50
C GLU A 293 -7.18 -7.54 1.86
N ILE A 294 -6.27 -6.82 2.50
CA ILE A 294 -5.79 -5.51 2.01
C ILE A 294 -5.11 -5.64 0.65
N PHE A 295 -4.39 -6.72 0.35
CA PHE A 295 -3.76 -6.91 -0.97
C PHE A 295 -4.42 -8.03 -1.76
N LEU A 296 -5.75 -8.02 -1.77
CA LEU A 296 -6.58 -9.00 -2.44
C LEU A 296 -6.14 -9.20 -3.90
N GLY A 297 -5.66 -10.39 -4.27
CA GLY A 297 -5.24 -10.71 -5.63
C GLY A 297 -3.80 -10.33 -6.01
N ARG A 298 -3.04 -9.64 -5.14
CA ARG A 298 -1.65 -9.25 -5.41
C ARG A 298 -0.69 -10.43 -5.29
N ASP A 299 -0.75 -11.11 -4.14
CA ASP A 299 0.23 -12.13 -3.76
C ASP A 299 -0.25 -13.55 -4.14
N SER A 300 -1.57 -13.72 -4.27
CA SER A 300 -2.22 -14.96 -4.69
C SER A 300 -3.53 -14.68 -5.43
N PRO A 301 -3.95 -15.54 -6.37
CA PRO A 301 -5.26 -15.42 -7.00
C PRO A 301 -6.39 -15.41 -5.97
N VAL A 302 -7.46 -14.67 -6.26
CA VAL A 302 -8.67 -14.65 -5.43
C VAL A 302 -9.53 -15.86 -5.81
N GLU A 303 -9.46 -16.91 -5.00
CA GLU A 303 -10.03 -18.23 -5.32
C GLU A 303 -11.54 -18.22 -5.60
N ASP A 304 -12.29 -17.35 -4.92
CA ASP A 304 -13.74 -17.23 -5.07
C ASP A 304 -14.16 -16.07 -5.98
N ALA A 305 -13.22 -15.50 -6.77
CA ALA A 305 -13.55 -14.40 -7.67
C ALA A 305 -14.53 -14.82 -8.77
N VAL A 306 -15.64 -14.08 -8.90
CA VAL A 306 -16.60 -14.21 -9.99
C VAL A 306 -16.56 -12.94 -10.83
N GLN A 307 -16.11 -13.06 -12.09
CA GLN A 307 -16.03 -11.93 -13.02
C GLN A 307 -17.43 -11.48 -13.48
N LEU A 308 -17.56 -10.21 -13.84
CA LEU A 308 -18.76 -9.72 -14.52
C LEU A 308 -18.82 -10.26 -15.96
N GLU A 309 -19.95 -10.87 -16.31
CA GLU A 309 -20.28 -11.27 -17.68
C GLU A 309 -20.95 -10.10 -18.40
N THR A 310 -20.55 -9.86 -19.66
CA THR A 310 -21.21 -8.86 -20.50
C THR A 310 -22.52 -9.44 -21.06
N VAL A 311 -23.65 -8.85 -20.66
CA VAL A 311 -24.98 -9.21 -21.18
C VAL A 311 -25.28 -8.42 -22.43
N GLU A 312 -25.01 -7.11 -22.39
CA GLU A 312 -25.13 -6.20 -23.53
C GLU A 312 -23.89 -5.30 -23.58
N PRO A 313 -23.10 -5.34 -24.66
CA PRO A 313 -21.86 -4.56 -24.75
C PRO A 313 -22.08 -3.08 -24.47
N MET A 314 -21.22 -2.50 -23.62
CA MET A 314 -21.26 -1.09 -23.23
C MET A 314 -22.55 -0.66 -22.51
N GLN A 315 -23.43 -1.58 -22.11
CA GLN A 315 -24.74 -1.27 -21.56
C GLN A 315 -25.11 -2.07 -20.31
N ARG A 316 -24.92 -3.40 -20.31
CA ARG A 316 -25.35 -4.27 -19.21
C ARG A 316 -24.37 -5.38 -18.90
N TRP A 317 -24.13 -5.58 -17.60
CA TRP A 317 -23.29 -6.66 -17.06
C TRP A 317 -24.00 -7.41 -15.94
N ASN A 318 -23.63 -8.68 -15.75
CA ASN A 318 -24.20 -9.55 -14.73
C ASN A 318 -23.09 -10.34 -14.02
N ALA A 319 -23.23 -10.56 -12.72
CA ALA A 319 -22.49 -11.63 -12.05
C ALA A 319 -23.41 -12.34 -11.05
N ARG A 320 -23.17 -13.65 -10.93
CA ARG A 320 -23.91 -14.52 -10.02
C ARG A 320 -22.95 -15.21 -9.07
N PHE A 321 -23.07 -14.88 -7.79
CA PHE A 321 -22.16 -15.32 -6.74
C PHE A 321 -22.85 -16.31 -5.79
N SER A 322 -22.25 -17.50 -5.57
CA SER A 322 -22.80 -18.48 -4.62
C SER A 322 -22.62 -18.01 -3.17
N LEU A 323 -23.74 -17.95 -2.42
CA LEU A 323 -23.71 -17.68 -0.98
C LEU A 323 -23.56 -18.97 -0.16
N GLY A 324 -23.70 -20.13 -0.81
CA GLY A 324 -23.69 -21.46 -0.21
C GLY A 324 -25.10 -21.99 0.09
N LYS A 325 -25.17 -23.01 0.94
CA LYS A 325 -26.41 -23.67 1.34
C LYS A 325 -26.79 -23.27 2.76
N ILE A 326 -28.09 -23.10 3.02
CA ILE A 326 -28.61 -23.05 4.39
C ILE A 326 -28.97 -24.47 4.79
N SER A 327 -28.11 -25.10 5.61
CA SER A 327 -28.42 -26.42 6.16
C SER A 327 -29.65 -26.34 7.05
N CYS A 328 -30.43 -27.44 7.15
CA CYS A 328 -31.58 -27.53 8.06
C CYS A 328 -31.26 -27.20 9.54
N CYS A 329 -29.98 -27.31 9.95
CA CYS A 329 -29.53 -26.99 11.30
C CYS A 329 -29.07 -25.52 11.48
N SER A 330 -28.87 -24.78 10.38
CA SER A 330 -28.46 -23.37 10.42
C SER A 330 -29.68 -22.50 10.25
N LYS A 331 -29.99 -21.68 11.26
CA LYS A 331 -31.10 -20.73 11.20
C LYS A 331 -30.77 -19.47 10.41
N GLU A 332 -29.49 -19.24 10.15
CA GLU A 332 -29.01 -17.99 9.55
C GLU A 332 -27.85 -18.25 8.59
N LEU A 333 -27.77 -17.44 7.54
CA LEU A 333 -26.63 -17.33 6.64
C LEU A 333 -26.33 -15.85 6.42
N ARG A 334 -25.12 -15.42 6.81
CA ARG A 334 -24.74 -14.01 6.78
C ARG A 334 -23.34 -13.78 6.23
N GLY A 335 -23.11 -12.61 5.65
CA GLY A 335 -21.82 -12.22 5.14
C GLY A 335 -21.86 -10.96 4.28
N VAL A 336 -20.73 -10.67 3.64
CA VAL A 336 -20.58 -9.56 2.69
C VAL A 336 -19.93 -10.11 1.43
N VAL A 337 -20.49 -9.78 0.27
CA VAL A 337 -19.86 -9.95 -1.04
C VAL A 337 -19.37 -8.58 -1.50
N TYR A 338 -18.09 -8.49 -1.84
CA TYR A 338 -17.45 -7.26 -2.29
C TYR A 338 -17.52 -7.15 -3.81
N VAL A 339 -17.81 -5.95 -4.30
CA VAL A 339 -17.65 -5.57 -5.70
C VAL A 339 -16.30 -4.87 -5.84
N CYS A 340 -15.36 -5.56 -6.47
CA CYS A 340 -13.96 -5.17 -6.52
C CYS A 340 -13.53 -4.74 -7.93
N GLU A 341 -12.58 -3.81 -8.01
CA GLU A 341 -11.83 -3.47 -9.23
C GLU A 341 -10.39 -3.97 -9.05
N GLN A 342 -9.92 -4.84 -9.94
CA GLN A 342 -8.53 -5.24 -10.00
C GLN A 342 -7.66 -4.06 -10.44
N ARG A 343 -6.65 -3.73 -9.65
CA ARG A 343 -5.74 -2.61 -9.91
C ARG A 343 -4.41 -3.12 -10.41
N PHE A 344 -3.87 -2.43 -11.40
CA PHE A 344 -2.57 -2.70 -11.98
C PHE A 344 -1.63 -1.56 -11.62
N TYR A 345 -0.36 -1.88 -11.41
CA TYR A 345 0.68 -0.90 -11.09
C TYR A 345 1.97 -1.25 -11.81
N LYS A 346 2.74 -0.21 -12.12
CA LYS A 346 4.13 -0.40 -12.55
C LYS A 346 4.97 -0.46 -11.28
N PRO A 347 5.64 -1.59 -10.99
CA PRO A 347 6.44 -1.71 -9.76
C PRO A 347 7.56 -0.67 -9.70
N HIS A 348 8.02 -0.20 -10.87
CA HIS A 348 9.02 0.85 -11.03
C HIS A 348 8.63 1.80 -12.16
N TRP A 349 9.04 3.06 -12.08
CA TRP A 349 8.77 4.06 -13.13
C TRP A 349 9.35 3.69 -14.51
N TRP A 350 10.39 2.84 -14.53
CA TRP A 350 10.99 2.31 -15.77
C TRP A 350 10.40 0.96 -16.22
N SER A 351 9.43 0.40 -15.49
CA SER A 351 8.82 -0.88 -15.88
C SER A 351 7.93 -0.67 -17.11
N SER A 352 8.15 -1.49 -18.15
CA SER A 352 7.30 -1.51 -19.35
C SER A 352 6.04 -2.35 -19.15
N SER A 353 6.04 -3.27 -18.18
CA SER A 353 4.91 -4.14 -17.85
C SER A 353 4.25 -3.73 -16.55
N GLU A 354 2.92 -3.83 -16.51
CA GLU A 354 2.14 -3.70 -15.29
C GLU A 354 2.06 -5.04 -14.54
N GLN A 355 1.84 -4.96 -13.24
CA GLN A 355 1.60 -6.10 -12.36
C GLN A 355 0.31 -5.87 -11.59
N VAL A 356 -0.33 -6.94 -11.13
CA VAL A 356 -1.54 -6.85 -10.29
C VAL A 356 -1.15 -6.32 -8.92
N GLY A 357 -1.63 -5.13 -8.55
CA GLY A 357 -1.35 -4.46 -7.27
C GLY A 357 -2.26 -4.90 -6.14
N GLY A 358 -3.30 -5.62 -6.49
CA GLY A 358 -4.39 -6.01 -5.60
C GLY A 358 -5.72 -5.56 -6.20
N ALA A 359 -6.75 -5.56 -5.38
CA ALA A 359 -8.07 -5.13 -5.78
C ALA A 359 -8.63 -4.11 -4.79
N ARG A 360 -9.30 -3.09 -5.35
CA ARG A 360 -9.99 -2.05 -4.59
C ARG A 360 -11.46 -2.45 -4.41
N MET A 361 -11.95 -2.39 -3.17
CA MET A 361 -13.36 -2.68 -2.87
C MET A 361 -14.19 -1.42 -3.05
N HIS A 362 -14.99 -1.36 -4.11
CA HIS A 362 -15.86 -0.21 -4.36
C HIS A 362 -17.13 -0.26 -3.51
N TYR A 363 -17.74 -1.44 -3.44
CA TYR A 363 -19.01 -1.65 -2.76
C TYR A 363 -19.02 -2.97 -1.98
N GLY A 364 -19.87 -3.05 -0.97
CA GLY A 364 -20.20 -4.27 -0.25
C GLY A 364 -21.68 -4.56 -0.37
N ILE A 365 -22.03 -5.82 -0.61
CA ILE A 365 -23.39 -6.34 -0.59
C ILE A 365 -23.50 -7.24 0.63
N ARG A 366 -24.14 -6.73 1.68
CA ARG A 366 -24.40 -7.49 2.91
C ARG A 366 -25.67 -8.29 2.74
N TYR A 367 -25.64 -9.53 3.23
CA TYR A 367 -26.82 -10.38 3.37
C TYR A 367 -26.88 -10.93 4.80
N ASP A 368 -28.07 -10.94 5.38
CA ASP A 368 -28.43 -11.59 6.63
C ASP A 368 -29.72 -12.38 6.33
N LEU A 369 -29.58 -13.66 5.95
CA LEU A 369 -30.69 -14.52 5.55
C LEU A 369 -31.15 -15.34 6.75
N ALA A 370 -32.37 -15.13 7.21
CA ALA A 370 -32.95 -15.80 8.37
C ALA A 370 -34.00 -16.83 7.94
N THR A 371 -33.92 -18.04 8.47
CA THR A 371 -34.83 -19.15 8.13
C THR A 371 -35.58 -19.73 9.32
N GLU A 372 -36.80 -20.17 9.06
CA GLU A 372 -37.64 -20.95 9.98
C GLU A 372 -38.19 -22.15 9.22
N ASP A 373 -37.96 -23.36 9.74
CA ASP A 373 -38.30 -24.62 9.07
C ASP A 373 -37.84 -24.69 7.61
N GLY A 374 -36.64 -24.15 7.34
CA GLY A 374 -36.03 -24.12 6.02
C GLY A 374 -36.59 -23.08 5.05
N ARG A 375 -37.54 -22.26 5.49
CA ARG A 375 -38.11 -21.16 4.70
C ARG A 375 -37.49 -19.83 5.07
N LEU A 376 -37.27 -18.97 4.08
CA LEU A 376 -36.85 -17.58 4.30
C LEU A 376 -37.92 -16.83 5.11
N THR A 377 -37.50 -16.00 6.05
CA THR A 377 -38.41 -15.17 6.87
C THR A 377 -38.32 -13.71 6.46
N ASP A 378 -39.31 -12.90 6.86
CA ASP A 378 -39.30 -11.43 6.67
C ASP A 378 -38.18 -10.72 7.45
N ALA A 379 -37.51 -11.42 8.36
CA ALA A 379 -36.30 -10.93 9.02
C ALA A 379 -35.07 -10.96 8.10
N SER A 380 -35.15 -11.64 6.95
CA SER A 380 -34.06 -11.71 5.99
C SER A 380 -33.84 -10.37 5.31
N ASP A 381 -32.59 -9.96 5.17
CA ASP A 381 -32.25 -8.68 4.56
C ASP A 381 -31.02 -8.80 3.65
N MET A 382 -31.00 -7.94 2.64
CA MET A 382 -29.91 -7.80 1.68
C MET A 382 -29.82 -6.36 1.23
N TYR A 383 -28.65 -5.77 1.41
CA TYR A 383 -28.40 -4.40 0.99
C TYR A 383 -26.99 -4.17 0.47
N MET A 384 -26.85 -3.11 -0.32
CA MET A 384 -25.59 -2.67 -0.89
C MET A 384 -25.22 -1.32 -0.31
N GLY A 385 -23.93 -1.11 -0.06
CA GLY A 385 -23.38 0.18 0.34
C GLY A 385 -22.00 0.38 -0.26
N ALA A 386 -21.57 1.64 -0.33
CA ALA A 386 -20.23 1.96 -0.76
C ALA A 386 -19.20 1.62 0.33
N LEU A 387 -18.05 1.11 -0.10
CA LEU A 387 -16.88 0.82 0.75
C LEU A 387 -15.66 1.65 0.34
N TYR A 388 -15.80 2.46 -0.70
CA TYR A 388 -14.76 3.33 -1.19
C TYR A 388 -15.17 4.78 -0.99
N ARG A 389 -14.20 5.62 -0.63
CA ARG A 389 -14.34 7.07 -0.65
C ARG A 389 -13.23 7.64 -1.52
N THR A 390 -13.61 8.33 -2.58
CA THR A 390 -12.60 8.95 -3.45
C THR A 390 -11.89 10.07 -2.68
N ARG A 391 -10.64 10.33 -3.02
CA ARG A 391 -9.87 11.48 -2.49
C ARG A 391 -10.53 12.82 -2.80
N LYS A 392 -11.50 12.84 -3.72
CA LYS A 392 -12.25 14.03 -4.13
C LYS A 392 -13.40 14.37 -3.17
N PHE A 393 -13.85 13.45 -2.29
CA PHE A 393 -14.94 13.77 -1.36
C PHE A 393 -14.66 14.93 -0.42
N PRO A 394 -13.50 15.02 0.24
CA PRO A 394 -13.19 16.18 1.06
C PRO A 394 -13.18 17.49 0.26
N LYS A 395 -12.74 17.43 -1.00
CA LYS A 395 -12.64 18.59 -1.90
C LYS A 395 -14.02 19.12 -2.29
N TRP A 396 -14.92 18.24 -2.71
CA TRP A 396 -16.22 18.63 -3.27
C TRP A 396 -17.38 18.53 -2.28
N LYS A 397 -17.18 17.93 -1.10
CA LYS A 397 -18.20 17.70 -0.08
C LYS A 397 -19.47 17.07 -0.62
N VAL A 398 -19.33 16.12 -1.56
CA VAL A 398 -20.46 15.42 -2.18
C VAL A 398 -21.24 14.67 -1.09
N PRO A 399 -22.55 14.94 -0.93
CA PRO A 399 -23.38 14.18 -0.02
C PRO A 399 -23.41 12.70 -0.42
N MET A 400 -23.31 11.80 0.56
CA MET A 400 -23.33 10.35 0.29
C MET A 400 -24.58 9.94 -0.52
N THR A 401 -25.73 10.54 -0.23
CA THR A 401 -27.00 10.29 -0.93
C THR A 401 -27.00 10.72 -2.40
N GLU A 402 -26.10 11.61 -2.82
CA GLU A 402 -25.92 11.97 -4.23
C GLU A 402 -24.86 11.12 -4.92
N TRP A 403 -24.01 10.43 -4.15
CA TRP A 403 -22.95 9.60 -4.69
C TRP A 403 -23.33 8.13 -4.76
N PHE A 404 -23.93 7.59 -3.71
CA PHE A 404 -24.42 6.22 -3.68
C PHE A 404 -25.70 6.15 -2.84
N SER A 405 -26.80 5.74 -3.47
CA SER A 405 -28.11 5.77 -2.84
C SER A 405 -28.99 4.63 -3.29
N HIS A 406 -29.90 4.19 -2.42
CA HIS A 406 -31.00 3.31 -2.80
C HIS A 406 -32.19 4.08 -3.38
N GLN A 407 -32.17 5.42 -3.27
CA GLN A 407 -33.14 6.32 -3.89
C GLN A 407 -32.63 6.76 -5.27
N PRO A 408 -33.51 6.92 -6.28
CA PRO A 408 -33.10 7.32 -7.62
C PRO A 408 -32.29 8.62 -7.64
N ILE A 409 -31.15 8.57 -8.34
CA ILE A 409 -30.36 9.75 -8.69
C ILE A 409 -30.81 10.23 -10.09
N PRO A 410 -30.88 11.56 -10.35
CA PRO A 410 -31.31 12.11 -11.64
C PRO A 410 -30.51 11.56 -12.82
N GLU A 411 -31.19 11.27 -13.92
CA GLU A 411 -30.56 10.86 -15.18
C GLU A 411 -30.18 12.08 -16.02
N LEU A 412 -29.17 11.91 -16.88
CA LEU A 412 -28.84 12.92 -17.88
C LEU A 412 -30.00 13.01 -18.90
N PRO A 413 -30.55 14.21 -19.15
CA PRO A 413 -31.64 14.40 -20.10
C PRO A 413 -31.17 14.37 -21.56
N GLY A 414 -29.85 14.40 -21.79
CA GLY A 414 -29.20 14.43 -23.09
C GLY A 414 -27.68 14.25 -22.97
N PRO A 415 -26.94 14.35 -24.08
CA PRO A 415 -25.48 14.25 -24.09
C PRO A 415 -24.83 15.17 -23.06
N ASN A 416 -23.81 14.66 -22.36
CA ASN A 416 -23.04 15.40 -21.37
C ASN A 416 -22.04 16.37 -22.04
N VAL A 417 -21.39 17.22 -21.25
CA VAL A 417 -20.28 18.05 -21.74
C VAL A 417 -19.11 17.18 -22.20
N GLU A 418 -18.36 17.61 -23.22
CA GLU A 418 -17.19 16.87 -23.74
C GLU A 418 -15.87 17.24 -23.03
N ASP A 419 -15.91 18.18 -22.09
CA ASP A 419 -14.74 18.68 -21.37
C ASP A 419 -14.16 17.58 -20.45
N LYS A 420 -13.05 16.96 -20.88
CA LYS A 420 -12.39 15.84 -20.20
C LYS A 420 -12.04 16.14 -18.74
N ALA A 421 -11.55 17.34 -18.47
CA ALA A 421 -11.17 17.76 -17.12
C ALA A 421 -12.40 17.87 -16.21
N LEU A 422 -13.53 18.38 -16.74
CA LEU A 422 -14.78 18.44 -15.98
C LEU A 422 -15.39 17.06 -15.70
N LEU A 423 -15.19 16.10 -16.60
CA LEU A 423 -15.64 14.72 -16.44
C LEU A 423 -14.65 13.85 -15.64
N GLY A 424 -13.53 14.41 -15.18
CA GLY A 424 -12.49 13.66 -14.47
C GLY A 424 -11.76 12.63 -15.33
N ILE A 425 -11.91 12.68 -16.66
CA ILE A 425 -11.30 11.71 -17.60
C ILE A 425 -9.79 11.71 -17.46
N ASP A 426 -9.17 12.88 -17.34
CA ASP A 426 -7.73 13.01 -17.25
C ASP A 426 -7.17 12.31 -16.00
N ASP A 427 -7.89 12.38 -14.87
CA ASP A 427 -7.51 11.67 -13.64
C ASP A 427 -7.61 10.15 -13.84
N HIS A 428 -8.65 9.68 -14.51
CA HIS A 428 -8.84 8.25 -14.78
C HIS A 428 -7.83 7.70 -15.80
N GLU A 429 -7.45 8.48 -16.81
CA GLU A 429 -6.42 8.12 -17.78
C GLU A 429 -5.02 8.13 -17.14
N ALA A 430 -4.74 9.10 -16.25
CA ALA A 430 -3.48 9.19 -15.51
C ALA A 430 -3.31 8.03 -14.50
N ASP A 431 -4.34 7.76 -13.69
CA ASP A 431 -4.34 6.68 -12.69
C ASP A 431 -4.24 5.28 -13.30
N ARG A 432 -4.63 5.14 -14.58
CA ARG A 432 -4.56 3.88 -15.32
C ARG A 432 -3.35 3.81 -16.25
N GLY A 433 -2.35 4.68 -16.02
CA GLY A 433 -1.05 4.57 -16.68
C GLY A 433 -1.11 4.70 -18.19
N VAL A 434 -1.88 5.65 -18.73
CA VAL A 434 -1.85 6.14 -20.13
C VAL A 434 -1.22 5.16 -21.14
N ILE A 435 -2.02 4.21 -21.63
CA ILE A 435 -1.84 3.63 -22.97
C ILE A 435 -2.60 4.55 -23.92
N ALA A 436 -1.96 5.65 -24.35
CA ALA A 436 -2.55 6.62 -25.28
C ALA A 436 -2.39 6.24 -26.77
N GLU A 437 -1.94 5.03 -27.12
CA GLU A 437 -1.59 4.70 -28.51
C GLU A 437 -2.60 3.80 -29.26
N THR A 438 -3.84 3.60 -28.79
CA THR A 438 -4.76 2.70 -29.51
C THR A 438 -6.27 3.00 -29.40
N LEU A 439 -6.65 4.28 -29.34
CA LEU A 439 -8.03 4.70 -29.62
C LEU A 439 -8.08 5.54 -30.90
#